data_AF-A0AAJ7J2W5-F1
#
_entry.id   AF-A0AAJ7J2W5-F1
#
_cell.length_a   1.000
_cell.length_b   1.000
_cell.length_c   1.000
_cell.angle_alpha   90.00
_cell.angle_beta   90.00
_cell.angle_gamma   90.00
#
_symmetry.space_group_name_H-M   'P 1'
#
loop_
_entity.id
_entity.type
_entity.pdbx_description
1 polymer ?
#
loop_
_entity_poly.entity_id
_entity_poly.type
_entity_poly.pdbx_seq_one_letter_code
_entity_poly.pdbx_strand_id
1 'polypeptide(L)'
;MEAQSCADVVVADVDRNRFKTPTIDIEPLSGCVEAPPWLGPTLEWQLYQVSDFSNVRMYISQLKNEIHTLKRKWRPPKIDLPDIDDENGWIQLCSSDEKGNDKISPTLNTIFCLNQPMVERTLEFLVEHLESSTEMGHKLGQWIYALLAVVELPLTPETCSCLRSLARTCSVMRAKSKTLQVHEIGAINLFICLVARYFRQLDLADP
;
A
#
# COMPACT_ATOMS: atom_id res chain seq x y z
N MET A 1 44.89 39.72 -1.51
CA MET A 1 45.98 38.87 -2.04
C MET A 1 46.34 37.70 -1.12
N GLU A 2 45.89 37.65 0.14
CA GLU A 2 46.21 36.55 1.07
C GLU A 2 45.43 35.24 0.81
N ALA A 3 44.15 35.33 0.43
CA ALA A 3 43.35 34.15 0.09
C ALA A 3 43.83 33.41 -1.17
N GLN A 4 44.49 34.11 -2.11
CA GLN A 4 45.12 33.50 -3.30
C GLN A 4 46.39 32.70 -2.97
N SER A 5 47.02 32.96 -1.81
CA SER A 5 48.20 32.24 -1.35
C SER A 5 47.89 31.03 -0.46
N CYS A 6 46.63 30.82 -0.09
CA CYS A 6 46.19 29.66 0.68
C CYS A 6 45.65 28.56 -0.24
N ALA A 7 45.85 27.31 0.15
CA ALA A 7 45.24 26.19 -0.56
C ALA A 7 43.72 26.22 -0.36
N ASP A 8 42.98 26.07 -1.47
CA ASP A 8 41.53 26.22 -1.53
C ASP A 8 40.80 25.14 -0.71
N VAL A 9 41.38 23.94 -0.64
CA VAL A 9 40.96 22.87 0.27
C VAL A 9 42.21 22.22 0.86
N VAL A 10 42.20 22.02 2.17
CA VAL A 10 43.20 21.24 2.89
C VAL A 10 42.52 20.12 3.67
N VAL A 11 43.15 18.95 3.71
CA VAL A 11 42.67 17.79 4.47
C VAL A 11 43.68 17.53 5.58
N ALA A 12 43.21 17.50 6.82
CA ALA A 12 44.03 17.14 7.97
C ALA A 12 43.88 15.64 8.27
N ASP A 13 45.00 14.98 8.50
CA ASP A 13 45.02 13.60 8.96
C ASP A 13 44.57 13.52 10.43
N VAL A 14 43.49 12.76 10.67
CA VAL A 14 42.94 12.56 12.01
C VAL A 14 43.21 11.13 12.47
N ASP A 15 43.78 11.00 13.66
CA ASP A 15 44.06 9.72 14.30
C ASP A 15 42.76 8.96 14.61
N ARG A 16 42.59 7.84 13.91
CA ARG A 16 41.37 7.04 13.98
C ARG A 16 41.17 6.33 15.32
N ASN A 17 42.23 6.17 16.10
CA ASN A 17 42.18 5.52 17.42
C ASN A 17 41.47 6.37 18.47
N ARG A 18 41.25 7.66 18.20
CA ARG A 18 40.58 8.60 19.09
C ARG A 18 39.08 8.71 18.81
N PHE A 19 38.57 8.05 17.76
CA PHE A 19 37.15 8.02 17.47
C PHE A 19 36.43 7.07 18.41
N LYS A 20 35.29 7.52 18.94
CA LYS A 20 34.32 6.65 19.61
C LYS A 20 33.53 5.88 18.56
N THR A 21 33.08 4.67 18.88
CA THR A 21 32.13 3.95 18.03
C THR A 21 30.86 4.81 17.87
N PRO A 22 30.41 5.07 16.63
CA PRO A 22 29.21 5.84 16.40
C PRO A 22 27.99 5.11 16.97
N THR A 23 27.04 5.86 17.51
CA THR A 23 25.76 5.32 17.97
C THR A 23 24.95 4.86 16.74
N ILE A 24 24.53 3.60 16.72
CA ILE A 24 23.55 3.10 15.74
C ILE A 24 22.19 3.44 16.34
N ASP A 25 21.56 4.52 15.89
CA ASP A 25 20.36 5.04 16.55
C ASP A 25 19.07 4.29 16.18
N ILE A 26 19.02 3.53 15.08
CA ILE A 26 17.80 2.83 14.64
C ILE A 26 18.17 1.57 13.84
N GLU A 27 17.60 0.42 14.19
CA GLU A 27 17.63 -0.75 13.30
C GLU A 27 16.72 -0.51 12.09
N PRO A 28 17.22 -0.60 10.85
CA PRO A 28 16.38 -0.38 9.68
C PRO A 28 15.25 -1.41 9.65
N LEU A 29 14.03 -0.95 9.38
CA LEU A 29 12.89 -1.84 9.23
C LEU A 29 13.19 -2.90 8.15
N SER A 30 12.99 -4.17 8.51
CA SER A 30 13.20 -5.30 7.61
C SER A 30 12.41 -5.16 6.31
N GLY A 31 12.94 -5.76 5.23
CA GLY A 31 12.23 -5.89 3.96
C GLY A 31 11.09 -6.91 4.03
N CYS A 32 10.56 -7.30 2.86
CA CYS A 32 9.60 -8.40 2.78
C CYS A 32 10.28 -9.75 3.06
N VAL A 33 9.55 -10.66 3.69
CA VAL A 33 9.98 -12.05 3.88
C VAL A 33 9.94 -12.77 2.53
N GLU A 34 11.02 -13.46 2.19
CA GLU A 34 11.11 -14.21 0.94
C GLU A 34 9.98 -15.24 0.81
N ALA A 35 9.42 -15.32 -0.39
CA ALA A 35 8.41 -16.31 -0.70
C ALA A 35 9.01 -17.72 -0.59
N PRO A 36 8.27 -18.71 -0.04
CA PRO A 36 8.60 -20.10 -0.25
C PRO A 36 8.70 -20.41 -1.76
N PRO A 37 9.60 -21.30 -2.21
CA PRO A 37 9.91 -21.50 -3.64
C PRO A 37 8.70 -21.80 -4.54
N TRP A 38 7.63 -22.37 -3.98
CA TRP A 38 6.40 -22.73 -4.71
C TRP A 38 5.29 -21.67 -4.62
N LEU A 39 5.49 -20.58 -3.88
CA LEU A 39 4.51 -19.50 -3.70
C LEU A 39 4.93 -18.17 -4.34
N GLY A 40 6.18 -18.05 -4.79
CA GLY A 40 6.67 -16.86 -5.47
C GLY A 40 6.02 -16.66 -6.84
N PRO A 41 5.52 -15.45 -7.17
CA PRO A 41 4.98 -15.17 -8.49
C PRO A 41 6.10 -15.01 -9.54
N THR A 42 5.85 -15.45 -10.77
CA THR A 42 6.82 -15.23 -11.86
C THR A 42 6.91 -13.75 -12.24
N LEU A 43 8.06 -13.31 -12.74
CA LEU A 43 8.24 -11.93 -13.22
C LEU A 43 7.22 -11.55 -14.31
N GLU A 44 6.92 -12.47 -15.23
CA GLU A 44 5.92 -12.25 -16.28
C GLU A 44 4.54 -11.96 -15.69
N TRP A 45 4.11 -12.75 -14.69
CA TRP A 45 2.87 -12.52 -13.98
C TRP A 45 2.88 -11.16 -13.26
N GLN A 46 3.96 -10.82 -12.57
CA GLN A 46 4.10 -9.54 -11.88
C GLN A 46 3.95 -8.35 -12.84
N LEU A 47 4.63 -8.40 -14.00
CA LEU A 47 4.54 -7.35 -15.02
C LEU A 47 3.15 -7.25 -15.63
N TYR A 48 2.49 -8.39 -15.89
CA TYR A 48 1.11 -8.43 -16.35
C TYR A 48 0.16 -7.74 -15.34
N GLN A 49 0.26 -8.09 -14.06
CA GLN A 49 -0.60 -7.49 -13.01
C GLN A 49 -0.38 -5.98 -12.88
N VAL A 50 0.87 -5.50 -12.97
CA VAL A 50 1.17 -4.06 -12.94
C VAL A 50 0.55 -3.34 -14.14
N SER A 51 0.62 -3.94 -15.33
CA SER A 51 0.00 -3.38 -16.54
C SER A 51 -1.52 -3.37 -16.44
N ASP A 52 -2.14 -4.46 -15.99
CA ASP A 52 -3.59 -4.56 -15.82
C ASP A 52 -4.11 -3.54 -14.80
N PHE A 53 -3.42 -3.43 -13.66
CA PHE A 53 -3.75 -2.46 -12.63
C PHE A 53 -3.63 -1.01 -13.14
N SER A 54 -2.64 -0.72 -13.97
CA SER A 54 -2.52 0.59 -14.64
C SER A 54 -3.74 0.89 -15.51
N ASN A 55 -4.22 -0.09 -16.29
CA ASN A 55 -5.43 0.06 -17.10
C ASN A 55 -6.67 0.30 -16.25
N VAL A 56 -6.82 -0.42 -15.13
CA VAL A 56 -7.92 -0.22 -14.17
C VAL A 56 -7.90 1.20 -13.63
N ARG A 57 -6.75 1.69 -13.17
CA ARG A 57 -6.61 3.06 -12.64
C ARG A 57 -6.88 4.12 -13.70
N MET A 58 -6.42 3.90 -14.93
CA MET A 58 -6.70 4.79 -16.05
C MET A 58 -8.20 4.86 -16.33
N TYR A 59 -8.88 3.72 -16.40
CA TYR A 59 -10.33 3.64 -16.62
C TYR A 59 -11.11 4.34 -15.51
N ILE A 60 -10.75 4.10 -14.25
CA ILE A 60 -11.40 4.74 -13.10
C ILE A 60 -11.18 6.26 -13.12
N SER A 61 -9.97 6.72 -13.45
CA SER A 61 -9.65 8.14 -13.59
C SER A 61 -10.47 8.81 -14.70
N GLN A 62 -10.62 8.14 -15.85
CA GLN A 62 -11.47 8.61 -16.95
C GLN A 62 -12.92 8.75 -16.50
N LEU A 63 -13.49 7.74 -15.84
CA LEU A 63 -14.85 7.79 -15.31
C LEU A 63 -15.03 8.93 -14.30
N LYS A 64 -14.10 9.10 -13.35
CA LYS A 64 -14.13 10.18 -12.36
C LYS A 64 -14.11 11.55 -13.04
N ASN A 65 -13.30 11.71 -14.09
CA ASN A 65 -13.22 12.93 -14.88
C ASN A 65 -14.51 13.21 -15.69
N GLU A 66 -15.11 12.19 -16.30
CA GLU A 66 -16.39 12.33 -17.01
C GLU A 66 -17.52 12.78 -16.08
N ILE A 67 -17.52 12.29 -14.84
CA ILE A 67 -18.47 12.70 -13.79
C ILE A 67 -18.21 14.15 -13.40
N HIS A 68 -16.95 14.51 -13.11
CA HIS A 68 -16.57 15.87 -12.71
C HIS A 68 -16.85 16.91 -13.80
N THR A 69 -16.64 16.55 -15.07
CA THR A 69 -16.91 17.42 -16.23
C THR A 69 -18.37 17.40 -16.70
N LEU A 70 -19.26 16.74 -15.93
CA LEU A 70 -20.70 16.60 -16.22
C LEU A 70 -21.02 15.92 -17.56
N LYS A 71 -20.03 15.28 -18.21
CA LYS A 71 -20.23 14.46 -19.41
C LYS A 71 -21.02 13.20 -19.08
N ARG A 72 -20.86 12.68 -17.86
CA ARG A 72 -21.58 11.52 -17.34
C ARG A 72 -22.45 11.94 -16.16
N LYS A 73 -23.75 11.64 -16.24
CA LYS A 73 -24.65 11.82 -15.10
C LYS A 73 -24.32 10.77 -14.04
N TRP A 74 -23.90 11.24 -12.86
CA TRP A 74 -23.74 10.43 -11.68
C TRP A 74 -24.33 11.18 -10.49
N ARG A 75 -24.92 10.42 -9.56
CA ARG A 75 -25.41 10.96 -8.29
C ARG A 75 -24.85 10.09 -7.19
N PRO A 76 -24.31 10.68 -6.11
CA PRO A 76 -23.83 9.89 -4.99
C PRO A 76 -24.99 9.05 -4.44
N PRO A 77 -24.82 7.74 -4.31
CA PRO A 77 -25.78 6.91 -3.59
C PRO A 77 -25.90 7.39 -2.14
N LYS A 78 -27.07 7.16 -1.53
CA LYS A 78 -27.22 7.33 -0.08
C LYS A 78 -26.49 6.16 0.61
N ILE A 79 -25.29 6.43 1.09
CA ILE A 79 -24.47 5.50 1.84
C ILE A 79 -24.09 6.21 3.13
N ASP A 80 -24.42 5.59 4.26
CA ASP A 80 -23.99 6.07 5.56
C ASP A 80 -22.54 5.59 5.77
N LEU A 81 -21.60 6.46 5.44
CA LEU A 81 -20.18 6.21 5.66
C LEU A 81 -19.80 6.59 7.10
N PRO A 82 -18.90 5.84 7.75
CA PRO A 82 -18.34 6.21 9.04
C PRO A 82 -17.65 7.58 8.99
N ASP A 83 -17.47 8.19 10.16
CA ASP A 83 -16.63 9.36 10.29
C ASP A 83 -15.18 9.03 9.88
N ILE A 84 -14.42 10.02 9.40
CA ILE A 84 -13.04 9.78 8.92
C ILE A 84 -12.13 9.22 10.02
N ASP A 85 -12.38 9.57 11.29
CA ASP A 85 -11.59 9.12 12.43
C ASP A 85 -12.19 7.88 13.13
N ASP A 86 -13.31 7.35 12.63
CA ASP A 86 -13.96 6.14 13.17
C ASP A 86 -13.33 4.84 12.63
N GLU A 87 -12.16 4.51 13.16
CA GLU A 87 -11.40 3.30 12.82
C GLU A 87 -12.27 2.03 12.86
N ASN A 88 -12.98 1.80 13.97
CA ASN A 88 -13.78 0.59 14.14
C ASN A 88 -14.97 0.56 13.17
N GLY A 89 -15.60 1.70 12.88
CA GLY A 89 -16.65 1.81 11.86
C GLY A 89 -16.14 1.41 10.47
N TRP A 90 -14.95 1.88 10.08
CA TRP A 90 -14.34 1.52 8.80
C TRP A 90 -13.94 0.05 8.72
N ILE A 91 -13.33 -0.50 9.77
CA ILE A 91 -12.98 -1.93 9.84
C ILE A 91 -14.25 -2.78 9.74
N GLN A 92 -15.30 -2.45 10.47
CA GLN A 92 -16.56 -3.19 10.42
C GLN A 92 -17.21 -3.13 9.03
N LEU A 93 -17.19 -1.96 8.38
CA LEU A 93 -17.71 -1.78 7.02
C LEU A 93 -16.92 -2.61 5.99
N CYS A 94 -15.60 -2.70 6.16
CA CYS A 94 -14.71 -3.36 5.19
C CYS A 94 -14.55 -4.87 5.42
N SER A 95 -14.78 -5.34 6.65
CA SER A 95 -14.56 -6.74 7.05
C SER A 95 -15.85 -7.53 7.27
N SER A 96 -17.03 -6.89 7.36
CA SER A 96 -18.28 -7.59 7.64
C SER A 96 -18.71 -8.49 6.47
N ASP A 97 -18.83 -9.78 6.76
CA ASP A 97 -19.47 -10.77 5.90
C ASP A 97 -20.99 -10.56 5.83
N GLU A 98 -21.61 -10.99 4.73
CA GLU A 98 -22.94 -10.65 4.20
C GLU A 98 -24.19 -10.95 5.08
N LYS A 99 -24.10 -10.90 6.41
CA LYS A 99 -25.19 -11.25 7.33
C LYS A 99 -25.99 -10.06 7.89
N GLY A 100 -25.83 -8.86 7.31
CA GLY A 100 -26.56 -7.65 7.69
C GLY A 100 -27.20 -6.92 6.50
N ASN A 101 -28.25 -6.13 6.77
CA ASN A 101 -29.03 -5.41 5.76
C ASN A 101 -28.27 -4.25 5.08
N ASP A 102 -27.16 -3.77 5.64
CA ASP A 102 -26.36 -2.67 5.06
C ASP A 102 -25.15 -3.21 4.29
N LYS A 103 -25.46 -3.61 3.06
CA LYS A 103 -24.57 -4.26 2.09
C LYS A 103 -23.66 -3.25 1.39
N ILE A 104 -22.67 -2.69 2.10
CA ILE A 104 -21.69 -1.79 1.46
C ILE A 104 -20.53 -2.61 0.90
N SER A 105 -20.36 -2.57 -0.42
CA SER A 105 -19.24 -3.20 -1.14
C SER A 105 -18.35 -2.14 -1.78
N PRO A 106 -17.07 -2.45 -2.07
CA PRO A 106 -16.14 -1.53 -2.72
C PRO A 106 -16.46 -1.36 -4.21
N THR A 107 -17.67 -0.90 -4.52
CA THR A 107 -18.11 -0.57 -5.87
C THR A 107 -17.61 0.82 -6.26
N LEU A 108 -17.51 1.12 -7.56
CA LEU A 108 -17.15 2.47 -8.00
C LEU A 108 -18.10 3.55 -7.44
N ASN A 109 -19.38 3.24 -7.27
CA ASN A 109 -20.32 4.19 -6.66
C ASN A 109 -19.97 4.51 -5.20
N THR A 110 -19.51 3.51 -4.45
CA THR A 110 -19.06 3.69 -3.06
C THR A 110 -17.74 4.43 -3.01
N ILE A 111 -16.76 3.98 -3.80
CA ILE A 111 -15.41 4.54 -3.80
C ILE A 111 -15.40 5.99 -4.30
N PHE A 112 -16.28 6.37 -5.23
CA PHE A 112 -16.42 7.76 -5.68
C PHE A 112 -17.04 8.70 -4.64
N CYS A 113 -17.62 8.18 -3.56
CA CYS A 113 -18.03 9.00 -2.42
C CYS A 113 -16.85 9.35 -1.48
N LEU A 114 -15.70 8.67 -1.61
CA LEU A 114 -14.53 8.89 -0.77
C LEU A 114 -13.67 10.03 -1.34
N ASN A 115 -13.25 10.95 -0.48
CA ASN A 115 -12.17 11.90 -0.80
C ASN A 115 -10.81 11.26 -0.50
N GLN A 116 -9.71 11.88 -0.94
CA GLN A 116 -8.36 11.31 -0.74
C GLN A 116 -7.98 11.09 0.73
N PRO A 117 -8.21 12.05 1.66
CA PRO A 117 -7.97 11.81 3.08
C PRO A 117 -8.71 10.58 3.63
N MET A 118 -9.96 10.37 3.23
CA MET A 118 -10.72 9.17 3.60
C MET A 118 -10.09 7.91 3.01
N VAL A 119 -9.69 7.91 1.73
CA VAL A 119 -9.03 6.75 1.10
C VAL A 119 -7.74 6.39 1.85
N GLU A 120 -6.91 7.37 2.16
CA GLU A 120 -5.64 7.17 2.86
C GLU A 120 -5.84 6.67 4.30
N ARG A 121 -6.76 7.30 5.05
CA ARG A 121 -7.09 6.89 6.43
C ARG A 121 -7.75 5.53 6.52
N THR A 122 -8.72 5.25 5.66
CA THR A 122 -9.32 3.91 5.60
C THR A 122 -8.26 2.88 5.27
N LEU A 123 -7.37 3.13 4.31
CA LEU A 123 -6.29 2.20 3.98
C LEU A 123 -5.36 1.94 5.18
N GLU A 124 -5.00 2.98 5.94
CA GLU A 124 -4.22 2.87 7.18
C GLU A 124 -4.92 1.95 8.20
N PHE A 125 -6.18 2.20 8.53
CA PHE A 125 -6.96 1.36 9.45
C PHE A 125 -7.06 -0.10 9.00
N LEU A 126 -7.26 -0.35 7.71
CA LEU A 126 -7.34 -1.72 7.18
C LEU A 126 -5.99 -2.45 7.25
N VAL A 127 -4.87 -1.74 7.07
CA VAL A 127 -3.52 -2.32 7.16
C VAL A 127 -3.17 -2.62 8.62
N GLU A 128 -3.46 -1.72 9.55
CA GLU A 128 -3.27 -1.94 10.99
C GLU A 128 -4.13 -3.11 11.51
N HIS A 129 -5.37 -3.22 11.03
CA HIS A 129 -6.24 -4.35 11.32
C HIS A 129 -5.68 -5.67 10.75
N LEU A 130 -5.12 -5.64 9.54
CA LEU A 130 -4.50 -6.78 8.90
C LEU A 130 -3.24 -7.24 9.65
N GLU A 131 -2.43 -6.33 10.19
CA GLU A 131 -1.26 -6.65 11.01
C GLU A 131 -1.61 -7.45 12.27
N SER A 132 -2.78 -7.16 12.85
CA SER A 132 -3.30 -7.88 14.01
C SER A 132 -3.98 -9.22 13.65
N SER A 133 -4.21 -9.47 12.36
CA SER A 133 -4.94 -10.62 11.85
C SER A 133 -4.01 -11.71 11.32
N THR A 134 -4.41 -12.98 11.45
CA THR A 134 -3.61 -14.11 10.94
C THR A 134 -3.87 -14.41 9.47
N GLU A 135 -5.06 -14.06 8.98
CA GLU A 135 -5.55 -14.36 7.64
C GLU A 135 -6.16 -13.11 7.01
N MET A 136 -6.11 -13.03 5.69
CA MET A 136 -6.67 -11.90 4.95
C MET A 136 -8.06 -12.30 4.46
N GLY A 137 -9.09 -11.74 5.11
CA GLY A 137 -10.46 -11.92 4.64
C GLY A 137 -10.62 -11.45 3.19
N HIS A 138 -11.34 -12.24 2.37
CA HIS A 138 -11.55 -11.92 0.96
C HIS A 138 -12.17 -10.52 0.76
N LYS A 139 -13.11 -10.13 1.63
CA LYS A 139 -13.76 -8.81 1.58
C LYS A 139 -12.80 -7.67 1.88
N LEU A 140 -11.97 -7.85 2.91
CA LEU A 140 -10.92 -6.91 3.29
C LEU A 140 -9.95 -6.70 2.11
N GLY A 141 -9.52 -7.79 1.46
CA GLY A 141 -8.68 -7.72 0.25
C GLY A 141 -9.33 -6.94 -0.89
N GLN A 142 -10.63 -7.12 -1.16
CA GLN A 142 -11.35 -6.33 -2.16
C GLN A 142 -11.34 -4.83 -1.85
N TRP A 143 -11.52 -4.46 -0.59
CA TRP A 143 -11.47 -3.07 -0.14
C TRP A 143 -10.07 -2.47 -0.29
N ILE A 144 -9.05 -3.18 0.18
CA ILE A 144 -7.65 -2.75 0.01
C ILE A 144 -7.35 -2.54 -1.48
N TYR A 145 -7.68 -3.51 -2.35
CA TYR A 145 -7.47 -3.36 -3.80
C TYR A 145 -8.21 -2.15 -4.39
N ALA A 146 -9.47 -1.94 -4.01
CA ALA A 146 -10.25 -0.81 -4.50
C ALA A 146 -9.69 0.54 -4.05
N LEU A 147 -9.22 0.65 -2.80
CA LEU A 147 -8.56 1.84 -2.27
C LEU A 147 -7.23 2.09 -2.99
N LEU A 148 -6.42 1.05 -3.21
CA LEU A 148 -5.20 1.14 -4.02
C LEU A 148 -5.50 1.60 -5.45
N ALA A 149 -6.66 1.24 -6.02
CA ALA A 149 -7.04 1.68 -7.36
C ALA A 149 -7.38 3.19 -7.42
N VAL A 150 -7.69 3.84 -6.29
CA VAL A 150 -8.10 5.25 -6.27
C VAL A 150 -7.20 6.19 -5.47
N VAL A 151 -6.21 5.66 -4.75
CA VAL A 151 -5.18 6.48 -4.09
C VAL A 151 -4.47 7.35 -5.13
N GLU A 152 -4.42 8.66 -4.92
CA GLU A 152 -3.83 9.60 -5.87
C GLU A 152 -2.29 9.58 -5.82
N LEU A 153 -1.64 10.05 -6.90
CA LEU A 153 -0.19 10.18 -7.00
C LEU A 153 0.15 11.67 -7.15
N PRO A 154 1.27 12.17 -6.60
CA PRO A 154 2.30 11.44 -5.85
C PRO A 154 1.84 11.00 -4.46
N LEU A 155 2.34 9.88 -3.97
CA LEU A 155 2.04 9.37 -2.63
C LEU A 155 2.69 10.27 -1.56
N THR A 156 1.99 10.45 -0.44
CA THR A 156 2.58 11.04 0.77
C THR A 156 3.57 10.06 1.42
N PRO A 157 4.53 10.54 2.22
CA PRO A 157 5.42 9.68 3.00
C PRO A 157 4.65 8.70 3.90
N GLU A 158 3.55 9.14 4.49
CA GLU A 158 2.67 8.36 5.36
C GLU A 158 2.02 7.22 4.58
N THR A 159 1.43 7.52 3.42
CA THR A 159 0.86 6.47 2.55
C THR A 159 1.94 5.51 2.05
N CYS A 160 3.14 6.00 1.70
CA CYS A 160 4.26 5.12 1.36
C CYS A 160 4.58 4.16 2.52
N SER A 161 4.67 4.66 3.75
CA SER A 161 4.92 3.84 4.95
C SER A 161 3.83 2.79 5.12
N CYS A 162 2.55 3.18 5.02
CA CYS A 162 1.39 2.28 5.09
C CYS A 162 1.43 1.18 4.03
N LEU A 163 1.72 1.50 2.76
CA LEU A 163 1.86 0.52 1.70
C LEU A 163 3.01 -0.46 1.95
N ARG A 164 4.14 0.02 2.46
CA ARG A 164 5.27 -0.84 2.83
C ARG A 164 4.92 -1.78 3.97
N SER A 165 4.18 -1.30 4.97
CA SER A 165 3.64 -2.13 6.05
C SER A 165 2.71 -3.21 5.50
N LEU A 166 1.78 -2.86 4.60
CA LEU A 166 0.92 -3.82 3.91
C LEU A 166 1.72 -4.94 3.21
N ALA A 167 2.74 -4.58 2.43
CA ALA A 167 3.57 -5.56 1.73
C ALA A 167 4.36 -6.46 2.69
N ARG A 168 4.91 -5.91 3.79
CA ARG A 168 5.57 -6.71 4.83
C ARG A 168 4.61 -7.68 5.49
N THR A 169 3.44 -7.22 5.91
CA THR A 169 2.40 -8.05 6.53
C THR A 169 1.98 -9.17 5.59
N CYS A 170 1.71 -8.85 4.32
CA CYS A 170 1.43 -9.83 3.27
C CYS A 170 2.56 -10.87 3.15
N SER A 171 3.82 -10.45 3.15
CA SER A 171 4.97 -11.37 3.05
C SER A 171 5.09 -12.31 4.26
N VAL A 172 4.81 -11.80 5.47
CA VAL A 172 4.80 -12.60 6.70
C VAL A 172 3.66 -13.62 6.69
N MET A 173 2.47 -13.22 6.25
CA MET A 173 1.32 -14.13 6.09
C MET A 173 1.63 -15.23 5.07
N ARG A 174 2.24 -14.87 3.93
CA ARG A 174 2.68 -15.83 2.91
C ARG A 174 3.68 -16.84 3.45
N ALA A 175 4.66 -16.39 4.23
CA ALA A 175 5.72 -17.24 4.78
C ALA A 175 5.22 -18.18 5.89
N LYS A 176 4.26 -17.73 6.71
CA LYS A 176 3.66 -18.54 7.79
C LYS A 176 2.67 -19.60 7.26
N SER A 177 2.28 -19.50 5.99
CA SER A 177 1.23 -20.35 5.43
C SER A 177 1.69 -21.78 5.14
N LYS A 178 0.95 -22.74 5.69
CA LYS A 178 0.93 -24.14 5.22
C LYS A 178 -0.40 -24.52 4.55
N THR A 179 -1.43 -23.68 4.67
CA THR A 179 -2.84 -24.03 4.40
C THR A 179 -3.67 -22.94 3.73
N LEU A 180 -3.09 -21.79 3.34
CA LEU A 180 -3.85 -20.71 2.69
C LEU A 180 -4.53 -21.20 1.41
N GLN A 181 -5.73 -20.70 1.16
CA GLN A 181 -6.45 -20.97 -0.07
C GLN A 181 -5.77 -20.29 -1.27
N VAL A 182 -5.96 -20.86 -2.46
CA VAL A 182 -5.36 -20.35 -3.71
C VAL A 182 -5.67 -18.87 -3.94
N HIS A 183 -6.88 -18.44 -3.61
CA HIS A 183 -7.31 -17.05 -3.79
C HIS A 183 -6.62 -16.08 -2.83
N GLU A 184 -6.32 -16.49 -1.60
CA GLU A 184 -5.62 -15.67 -0.60
C GLU A 184 -4.16 -15.47 -0.98
N ILE A 185 -3.50 -16.55 -1.42
CA ILE A 185 -2.12 -16.50 -1.93
C ILE A 185 -2.04 -15.54 -3.13
N GLY A 186 -3.00 -15.64 -4.05
CA GLY A 186 -3.09 -14.75 -5.21
C GLY A 186 -3.21 -13.28 -4.81
N ALA A 187 -4.08 -12.96 -3.84
CA ALA A 187 -4.26 -11.60 -3.34
C ALA A 187 -3.00 -11.07 -2.64
N ILE A 188 -2.38 -11.88 -1.79
CA ILE A 188 -1.14 -11.53 -1.07
C ILE A 188 0.00 -11.22 -2.06
N ASN A 189 0.23 -12.10 -3.04
CA ASN A 189 1.23 -11.88 -4.08
C ASN A 189 0.92 -10.63 -4.92
N LEU A 190 -0.37 -10.38 -5.19
CA LEU A 190 -0.81 -9.19 -5.92
C LEU A 190 -0.47 -7.92 -5.14
N PHE A 191 -0.77 -7.84 -3.85
CA PHE A 191 -0.49 -6.65 -3.05
C PHE A 191 1.01 -6.36 -2.94
N ILE A 192 1.84 -7.37 -2.67
CA ILE A 192 3.30 -7.22 -2.66
C ILE A 192 3.77 -6.69 -4.03
N CYS A 193 3.31 -7.29 -5.12
CA CYS A 193 3.66 -6.88 -6.48
C CYS A 193 3.26 -5.43 -6.78
N LEU A 194 2.03 -5.03 -6.45
CA LEU A 194 1.55 -3.67 -6.71
C LEU A 194 2.31 -2.64 -5.87
N VAL A 195 2.50 -2.89 -4.58
CA VAL A 195 3.30 -2.00 -3.71
C VAL A 195 4.72 -1.86 -4.25
N ALA A 196 5.38 -2.97 -4.55
CA ALA A 196 6.77 -2.96 -4.95
C ALA A 196 6.98 -2.35 -6.35
N ARG A 197 6.21 -2.78 -7.34
CA ARG A 197 6.44 -2.40 -8.75
C ARG A 197 5.58 -1.24 -9.22
N TYR A 198 4.28 -1.22 -8.89
CA TYR A 198 3.41 -0.12 -9.34
C TYR A 198 3.65 1.16 -8.53
N PHE A 199 3.69 1.06 -7.20
CA PHE A 199 3.98 2.18 -6.29
C PHE A 199 5.48 2.37 -6.00
N ARG A 200 6.33 1.65 -6.74
CA ARG A 200 7.80 1.83 -6.81
C ARG A 200 8.57 1.61 -5.49
N GLN A 201 8.04 0.78 -4.59
CA GLN A 201 8.76 0.30 -3.41
C GLN A 201 9.65 -0.91 -3.77
N LEU A 202 10.56 -0.74 -4.72
CA LEU A 202 11.26 -1.84 -5.41
C LEU A 202 12.13 -2.71 -4.51
N ASP A 203 12.55 -2.20 -3.34
CA ASP A 203 13.29 -2.95 -2.32
C ASP A 203 12.45 -4.06 -1.67
N LEU A 204 11.13 -4.04 -1.86
CA LEU A 204 10.18 -5.04 -1.37
C LEU A 204 9.74 -6.05 -2.45
N ALA A 205 10.26 -5.93 -3.67
CA ALA A 205 9.84 -6.77 -4.79
C ALA A 205 10.29 -8.22 -4.61
N ASP A 206 9.40 -9.16 -4.94
CA ASP A 206 9.81 -10.54 -5.18
C ASP A 206 10.72 -10.61 -6.42
N PRO A 207 11.75 -11.47 -6.39
CA PRO A 207 12.71 -11.64 -7.49
C PRO A 207 12.07 -12.08 -8.81
#